data_AF-A0A914NPK2-F1
#
_entry.id   AF-A0A914NPK2-F1
#
_cell.length_a   1.000
_cell.length_b   1.000
_cell.length_c   1.000
_cell.angle_alpha   90.00
_cell.angle_beta   90.00
_cell.angle_gamma   90.00
#
_symmetry.space_group_name_H-M   'P 1'
#
loop_
_entity.id
_entity.type
_entity.pdbx_description
1 polymer ?
#
loop_
_entity_poly.entity_id
_entity_poly.type
_entity_poly.pdbx_seq_one_letter_code
_entity_poly.pdbx_strand_id
1 'polypeptide(L)'
;NASLLLPENWIVHSPEGGYLRGRRASAESQRYIRFFELQHPESAGQIQHAQWAIGEAHVEDCGYRLDGLWQRSPPLRPLAIEYMGCYYHGCPDCFPIRNQILAAGRTAEELFERTQQRLWELEHQHGYQLHVVWGHEIKEKLRNNTQLRRKWLEIDCVRPMDPREDCLRGGRTEPFKLHHLCAEDEEILYIDIVYMNLNLKNQIIFSMSKRKGFHSRHNSAFLITRPVFLPGQMSVKLRPTSSSNLRELYTN
;
A
#
# COMPACT_ATOMS: atom_id res chain seq x y z
N ASN A 1 -4.41 -6.04 -33.89
CA ASN A 1 -3.23 -5.30 -33.40
C ASN A 1 -3.62 -3.90 -32.95
N ALA A 2 -4.07 -3.76 -31.70
CA ALA A 2 -4.34 -2.45 -31.11
C ALA A 2 -3.28 -2.21 -30.03
N SER A 3 -2.30 -1.36 -30.35
CA SER A 3 -1.31 -0.85 -29.42
C SER A 3 -2.00 0.06 -28.40
N LEU A 4 -2.27 -0.47 -27.21
CA LEU A 4 -2.70 0.25 -26.02
C LEU A 4 -1.55 1.08 -25.42
N LEU A 5 -1.01 2.03 -26.19
CA LEU A 5 -0.10 3.04 -25.65
C LEU A 5 -0.78 4.39 -25.75
N LEU A 6 -0.87 5.07 -24.59
CA LEU A 6 -1.42 6.41 -24.51
C LEU A 6 -0.53 7.40 -25.29
N PRO A 7 -1.10 8.49 -25.84
CA PRO A 7 -0.33 9.53 -26.51
C PRO A 7 0.75 10.15 -25.59
N GLU A 8 1.84 10.62 -26.20
CA GLU A 8 3.12 11.03 -25.59
C GLU A 8 3.01 12.15 -24.51
N ASN A 9 1.86 12.80 -24.47
CA ASN A 9 1.51 14.01 -23.75
C ASN A 9 0.28 13.84 -22.83
N TRP A 10 -0.15 12.61 -22.56
CA TRP A 10 -1.20 12.32 -21.59
C TRP A 10 -0.61 11.83 -20.26
N ILE A 11 -0.80 12.62 -19.21
CA ILE A 11 -0.61 12.14 -17.83
C ILE A 11 -1.94 11.53 -17.42
N VAL A 12 -1.95 10.24 -17.08
CA VAL A 12 -3.12 9.60 -16.47
C VAL A 12 -3.37 10.30 -15.14
N HIS A 13 -4.38 11.16 -15.12
CA HIS A 13 -4.83 11.77 -13.88
C HIS A 13 -5.31 10.63 -12.99
N SER A 14 -4.56 10.36 -11.91
CA SER A 14 -5.04 9.41 -10.91
C SER A 14 -6.41 9.94 -10.45
N PRO A 15 -7.48 9.12 -10.48
CA PRO A 15 -8.78 9.57 -10.05
C PRO A 15 -8.65 10.18 -8.65
N GLU A 16 -9.39 11.26 -8.38
CA GLU A 16 -9.48 11.79 -7.01
C GLU A 16 -9.79 10.62 -6.08
N GLY A 17 -9.02 10.41 -5.00
CA GLY A 17 -9.17 9.25 -4.12
C GLY A 17 -8.48 7.93 -4.55
N GLY A 18 -7.68 7.94 -5.62
CA GLY A 18 -6.81 6.83 -6.03
C GLY A 18 -7.51 5.73 -6.83
N TYR A 19 -6.73 4.79 -7.39
CA TYR A 19 -7.23 3.68 -8.22
C TYR A 19 -8.10 2.68 -7.45
N LEU A 20 -8.09 2.74 -6.12
CA LEU A 20 -8.88 1.90 -5.22
C LEU A 20 -10.07 2.68 -4.60
N ARG A 21 -10.46 3.83 -5.14
CA ARG A 21 -11.57 4.64 -4.59
C ARG A 21 -12.83 3.77 -4.45
N GLY A 22 -13.36 3.65 -3.23
CA GLY A 22 -14.53 2.83 -2.91
C GLY A 22 -14.25 1.34 -2.68
N ARG A 23 -13.03 0.84 -2.93
CA ARG A 23 -12.59 -0.50 -2.56
C ARG A 23 -11.87 -0.45 -1.21
N ARG A 24 -12.64 -0.56 -0.14
CA ARG A 24 -12.12 -0.61 1.23
C ARG A 24 -12.36 -2.01 1.78
N ALA A 25 -11.34 -2.85 1.70
CA ALA A 25 -11.29 -4.05 2.52
C ALA A 25 -11.00 -3.64 3.97
N SER A 26 -11.72 -4.22 4.91
CA SER A 26 -11.50 -3.97 6.33
C SER A 26 -10.10 -4.47 6.73
N ALA A 27 -9.31 -3.63 7.42
CA ALA A 27 -8.04 -4.08 7.99
C ALA A 27 -8.23 -5.23 8.99
N GLU A 28 -9.37 -5.25 9.71
CA GLU A 28 -9.73 -6.37 10.60
C GLU A 28 -10.06 -7.64 9.81
N SER A 29 -10.73 -7.51 8.65
CA SER A 29 -11.04 -8.64 7.74
C SER A 29 -9.77 -9.25 7.16
N GLN A 30 -8.88 -8.42 6.60
CA GLN A 30 -7.59 -8.88 6.06
C GLN A 30 -6.75 -9.60 7.12
N ARG A 31 -6.71 -9.03 8.33
CA ARG A 31 -6.00 -9.65 9.45
C ARG A 31 -6.59 -10.99 9.85
N TYR A 32 -7.92 -11.07 9.84
CA TYR A 32 -8.62 -12.32 10.13
C TYR A 32 -8.33 -13.40 9.10
N ILE A 33 -8.31 -13.08 7.81
CA ILE A 33 -7.98 -14.05 6.76
C ILE A 33 -6.57 -14.60 6.97
N ARG A 34 -5.59 -13.73 7.24
CA ARG A 34 -4.23 -14.17 7.52
C ARG A 34 -4.14 -15.01 8.80
N PHE A 35 -4.93 -14.66 9.82
CA PHE A 35 -5.06 -15.46 11.03
C PHE A 35 -5.68 -16.84 10.74
N PHE A 36 -6.69 -16.91 9.89
CA PHE A 36 -7.33 -18.14 9.46
C PHE A 36 -6.33 -19.08 8.78
N GLU A 37 -5.49 -18.56 7.87
CA GLU A 37 -4.41 -19.33 7.22
C GLU A 37 -3.41 -19.91 8.23
N LEU A 38 -3.08 -19.16 9.30
CA LEU A 38 -2.19 -19.65 10.36
C LEU A 38 -2.82 -20.78 11.18
N GLN A 39 -4.15 -20.80 11.29
CA GLN A 39 -4.88 -21.87 11.97
C GLN A 39 -5.14 -23.08 11.07
N HIS A 40 -5.14 -22.89 9.76
CA HIS A 40 -5.38 -23.90 8.74
C HIS A 40 -4.20 -23.91 7.75
N PRO A 41 -3.05 -24.51 8.11
CA PRO A 41 -1.85 -24.49 7.29
C PRO A 41 -2.05 -24.99 5.86
N GLU A 42 -3.02 -25.88 5.64
CA GLU A 42 -3.42 -26.41 4.34
C GLU A 42 -4.07 -25.36 3.43
N SER A 43 -4.54 -24.24 3.98
CA SER A 43 -5.12 -23.10 3.25
C SER A 43 -4.11 -21.99 2.96
N ALA A 44 -2.91 -22.06 3.56
CA ALA A 44 -1.92 -20.99 3.50
C ALA A 44 -1.51 -20.69 2.04
N GLY A 45 -1.70 -19.43 1.62
CA GLY A 45 -1.38 -18.99 0.26
C GLY A 45 -2.38 -19.44 -0.80
N GLN A 46 -3.51 -20.03 -0.41
CA GLN A 46 -4.57 -20.50 -1.32
C GLN A 46 -5.87 -19.71 -1.17
N ILE A 47 -5.97 -18.81 -0.20
CA ILE A 47 -7.15 -17.99 0.02
C ILE A 47 -7.02 -16.72 -0.81
N GLN A 48 -7.86 -16.55 -1.83
CA GLN A 48 -7.95 -15.31 -2.59
C GLN A 48 -8.59 -14.23 -1.73
N HIS A 49 -7.93 -13.07 -1.57
CA HIS A 49 -8.42 -11.93 -0.80
C HIS A 49 -7.91 -10.60 -1.37
N ALA A 50 -8.34 -9.49 -0.77
CA ALA A 50 -8.07 -8.13 -1.25
C ALA A 50 -6.61 -7.73 -1.48
N GLN A 51 -5.64 -8.45 -0.91
CA GLN A 51 -4.21 -8.14 -1.07
C GLN A 51 -3.56 -8.95 -2.21
N TRP A 52 -4.25 -9.92 -2.80
CA TRP A 52 -3.76 -10.62 -3.98
C TRP A 52 -3.69 -9.67 -5.17
N ALA A 53 -2.76 -9.88 -6.09
CA ALA A 53 -2.61 -9.04 -7.28
C ALA A 53 -3.89 -8.98 -8.16
N ILE A 54 -4.67 -10.07 -8.14
CA ILE A 54 -5.96 -10.17 -8.82
C ILE A 54 -7.14 -9.59 -8.01
N GLY A 55 -6.93 -9.29 -6.72
CA GLY A 55 -7.93 -8.75 -5.80
C GLY A 55 -8.86 -9.79 -5.15
N GLU A 56 -9.90 -9.27 -4.48
CA GLU A 56 -10.99 -10.05 -3.88
C GLU A 56 -11.67 -10.94 -4.93
N ALA A 57 -12.19 -12.10 -4.51
CA ALA A 57 -12.97 -12.95 -5.38
C ALA A 57 -14.35 -12.34 -5.63
N HIS A 58 -14.78 -12.38 -6.89
CA HIS A 58 -16.12 -11.96 -7.29
C HIS A 58 -16.99 -13.18 -7.54
N VAL A 59 -18.19 -13.14 -7.00
CA VAL A 59 -19.22 -14.12 -7.34
C VAL A 59 -19.89 -13.62 -8.61
N GLU A 60 -19.79 -14.44 -9.67
CA GLU A 60 -20.45 -14.19 -10.94
C GLU A 60 -21.98 -14.07 -10.72
N ASP A 61 -22.66 -13.35 -11.61
CA ASP A 61 -24.11 -13.10 -11.60
C ASP A 61 -24.67 -12.11 -10.55
N CYS A 62 -24.13 -12.05 -9.33
CA CYS A 62 -24.65 -11.14 -8.27
C CYS A 62 -23.72 -9.95 -7.95
N GLY A 63 -22.47 -9.99 -8.41
CA GLY A 63 -21.51 -8.90 -8.21
C GLY A 63 -20.99 -8.78 -6.77
N TYR A 64 -21.22 -9.80 -5.93
CA TYR A 64 -20.66 -9.87 -4.59
C TYR A 64 -19.15 -10.03 -4.62
N ARG A 65 -18.47 -9.32 -3.71
CA ARG A 65 -17.05 -9.52 -3.43
C ARG A 65 -16.92 -10.23 -2.11
N LEU A 66 -16.15 -11.30 -2.09
CA LEU A 66 -15.88 -12.08 -0.89
C LEU A 66 -14.67 -11.51 -0.17
N ASP A 67 -14.71 -11.49 1.17
CA ASP A 67 -13.54 -11.11 1.98
C ASP A 67 -12.37 -12.07 1.71
N GLY A 68 -12.65 -13.38 1.76
CA GLY A 68 -11.72 -14.45 1.39
C GLY A 68 -12.41 -15.61 0.68
N LEU A 69 -11.76 -16.20 -0.33
CA LEU A 69 -12.23 -17.39 -1.01
C LEU A 69 -11.13 -18.45 -1.05
N TRP A 70 -11.40 -19.61 -0.46
CA TRP A 70 -10.53 -20.77 -0.58
C TRP A 70 -11.14 -21.78 -1.57
N GLN A 71 -10.55 -21.84 -2.76
CA GLN A 71 -10.96 -22.76 -3.81
C GLN A 71 -10.47 -24.18 -3.47
N ARG A 72 -11.36 -25.00 -2.93
CA ARG A 72 -11.04 -26.39 -2.53
C ARG A 72 -11.35 -27.36 -3.66
N SER A 73 -10.61 -28.47 -3.68
CA SER A 73 -10.82 -29.54 -4.66
C SER A 73 -12.06 -30.37 -4.33
N PRO A 74 -12.81 -30.86 -5.35
CA PRO A 74 -13.89 -31.82 -5.15
C PRO A 74 -13.44 -33.03 -4.31
N PRO A 75 -14.30 -33.57 -3.42
CA PRO A 75 -15.73 -33.29 -3.28
C PRO A 75 -16.08 -32.07 -2.40
N LEU A 76 -15.08 -31.33 -1.91
CA LEU A 76 -15.32 -30.17 -1.06
C LEU A 76 -15.81 -28.99 -1.89
N ARG A 77 -16.85 -28.30 -1.39
CA ARG A 77 -17.31 -27.03 -1.97
C ARG A 77 -16.25 -25.95 -1.76
N PRO A 78 -16.14 -24.92 -2.61
CA PRO A 78 -15.33 -23.74 -2.30
C PRO A 78 -15.79 -23.10 -0.98
N LEU A 79 -14.84 -22.64 -0.16
CA LEU A 79 -15.12 -22.03 1.14
C LEU A 79 -15.03 -20.51 1.02
N ALA A 80 -16.16 -19.82 1.18
CA ALA A 80 -16.20 -18.37 1.30
C ALA A 80 -16.06 -17.98 2.78
N ILE A 81 -15.07 -17.16 3.08
CA ILE A 81 -14.77 -16.62 4.41
C ILE A 81 -15.27 -15.19 4.43
N GLU A 82 -16.17 -14.86 5.34
CA GLU A 82 -16.77 -13.53 5.46
C GLU A 82 -16.57 -12.98 6.88
N TYR A 83 -16.01 -11.77 6.97
CA TYR A 83 -15.80 -11.07 8.22
C TYR A 83 -16.86 -9.98 8.41
N MET A 84 -17.80 -10.23 9.32
CA MET A 84 -18.91 -9.33 9.59
C MET A 84 -18.52 -8.27 10.62
N GLY A 85 -18.15 -7.09 10.13
CA GLY A 85 -18.00 -5.89 10.95
C GLY A 85 -19.35 -5.49 11.57
N CYS A 86 -19.50 -5.62 12.89
CA CYS A 86 -20.80 -5.50 13.56
C CYS A 86 -21.61 -4.25 13.20
N TYR A 87 -20.95 -3.08 13.09
CA TYR A 87 -21.59 -1.80 12.75
C TYR A 87 -22.12 -1.75 11.31
N TYR A 88 -21.42 -2.39 10.37
CA TYR A 88 -21.77 -2.40 8.95
C TYR A 88 -22.80 -3.48 8.59
N HIS A 89 -22.90 -4.52 9.43
CA HIS A 89 -23.73 -5.69 9.19
C HIS A 89 -24.88 -5.85 10.19
N GLY A 90 -25.11 -4.87 11.07
CA GLY A 90 -26.28 -4.85 11.95
C GLY A 90 -26.33 -5.96 13.01
N CYS A 91 -25.16 -6.37 13.55
CA CYS A 91 -25.03 -7.48 14.49
C CYS A 91 -26.09 -7.44 15.62
N PRO A 92 -26.90 -8.50 15.82
CA PRO A 92 -27.98 -8.51 16.81
C PRO A 92 -27.46 -8.38 18.26
N ASP A 93 -26.31 -8.97 18.57
CA ASP A 93 -25.73 -8.96 19.92
C ASP A 93 -25.16 -7.58 20.29
N CYS A 94 -24.50 -6.92 19.34
CA CYS A 94 -23.91 -5.59 19.56
C CYS A 94 -24.93 -4.45 19.45
N PHE A 95 -26.00 -4.67 18.68
CA PHE A 95 -27.00 -3.65 18.34
C PHE A 95 -28.42 -4.16 18.63
N PRO A 96 -28.81 -4.34 19.90
CA PRO A 96 -30.11 -4.89 20.27
C PRO A 96 -31.28 -3.96 19.95
N ILE A 97 -31.04 -2.64 19.88
CA ILE A 97 -32.04 -1.66 19.44
C ILE A 97 -32.09 -1.69 17.91
N ARG A 98 -33.06 -2.41 17.35
CA ARG A 98 -33.08 -2.77 15.92
C ARG A 98 -33.40 -1.60 14.98
N ASN A 99 -34.12 -0.59 15.46
CA ASN A 99 -34.47 0.62 14.70
C ASN A 99 -33.41 1.73 14.77
N GLN A 100 -32.32 1.56 15.51
CA GLN A 100 -31.25 2.56 15.55
C GLN A 100 -30.53 2.64 14.20
N ILE A 101 -30.10 3.85 13.82
CA ILE A 101 -29.42 4.09 12.55
C ILE A 101 -27.92 3.81 12.68
N LEU A 102 -27.37 3.01 11.77
CA LEU A 102 -25.97 2.60 11.72
C LEU A 102 -25.33 3.01 10.38
N ALA A 103 -24.51 2.13 9.80
CA ALA A 103 -23.79 2.39 8.55
C ALA A 103 -24.75 2.72 7.40
N ALA A 104 -24.30 3.66 6.55
CA ALA A 104 -25.03 4.09 5.37
C ALA A 104 -26.47 4.61 5.64
N GLY A 105 -26.74 5.11 6.85
CA GLY A 105 -28.03 5.69 7.21
C GLY A 105 -29.17 4.66 7.33
N ARG A 106 -28.84 3.37 7.44
CA ARG A 106 -29.79 2.26 7.53
C ARG A 106 -30.02 1.83 8.97
N THR A 107 -31.16 1.22 9.24
CA THR A 107 -31.42 0.64 10.56
C THR A 107 -30.54 -0.58 10.81
N ALA A 108 -30.31 -0.93 12.07
CA ALA A 108 -29.60 -2.15 12.42
C ALA A 108 -30.31 -3.41 11.87
N GLU A 109 -31.66 -3.40 11.83
CA GLU A 109 -32.45 -4.47 11.23
C GLU A 109 -32.20 -4.60 9.72
N GLU A 110 -32.32 -3.51 8.96
CA GLU A 110 -32.11 -3.51 7.52
C GLU A 110 -30.72 -4.02 7.12
N LEU A 111 -29.67 -3.65 7.88
CA LEU A 111 -28.32 -4.13 7.63
C LEU A 111 -28.18 -5.63 7.91
N PHE A 112 -28.85 -6.12 8.95
CA PHE A 112 -28.82 -7.52 9.32
C PHE A 112 -29.59 -8.39 8.31
N GLU A 113 -30.80 -8.00 7.93
CA GLU A 113 -31.59 -8.68 6.91
C GLU A 113 -30.82 -8.81 5.60
N ARG A 114 -30.17 -7.73 5.15
CA ARG A 114 -29.31 -7.76 3.95
C ARG A 114 -28.12 -8.69 4.10
N THR A 115 -27.53 -8.74 5.30
CA THR A 115 -26.43 -9.66 5.59
C THR A 115 -26.92 -11.11 5.53
N GLN A 116 -28.08 -11.42 6.12
CA GLN A 116 -28.66 -12.77 6.06
C GLN A 116 -29.03 -13.16 4.63
N GLN A 117 -29.64 -12.27 3.86
CA GLN A 117 -29.97 -12.51 2.45
C GLN A 117 -28.71 -12.83 1.64
N ARG A 118 -27.66 -12.01 1.78
CA ARG A 118 -26.36 -12.27 1.13
C ARG A 118 -25.80 -13.64 1.48
N LEU A 119 -25.76 -13.98 2.77
CA LEU A 119 -25.23 -15.28 3.21
C LEU A 119 -26.06 -16.43 2.63
N TRP A 120 -27.39 -16.32 2.65
CA TRP A 120 -28.27 -17.33 2.09
C TRP A 120 -28.02 -17.55 0.60
N GLU A 121 -27.88 -16.47 -0.19
CA GLU A 121 -27.58 -16.54 -1.63
C GLU A 121 -26.22 -17.18 -1.91
N LEU A 122 -25.18 -16.77 -1.17
CA LEU A 122 -23.84 -17.36 -1.31
C LEU A 122 -23.85 -18.88 -1.07
N GLU A 123 -24.57 -19.33 -0.05
CA GLU A 123 -24.64 -20.75 0.27
C GLU A 123 -25.52 -21.55 -0.69
N HIS A 124 -26.73 -21.08 -0.95
CA HIS A 124 -27.78 -21.86 -1.60
C HIS A 124 -27.87 -21.64 -3.12
N GLN A 125 -27.55 -20.44 -3.59
CA GLN A 125 -27.60 -20.12 -5.02
C GLN A 125 -26.24 -20.30 -5.69
N HIS A 126 -25.16 -19.95 -4.99
CA HIS A 126 -23.80 -20.02 -5.53
C HIS A 126 -22.99 -21.22 -5.03
N GLY A 127 -23.55 -22.02 -4.11
CA GLY A 127 -22.98 -23.30 -3.70
C GLY A 127 -21.74 -23.21 -2.81
N TYR A 128 -21.42 -22.05 -2.23
CA TYR A 128 -20.28 -21.90 -1.32
C TYR A 128 -20.56 -22.54 0.03
N GLN A 129 -19.55 -23.18 0.63
CA GLN A 129 -19.56 -23.38 2.07
C GLN A 129 -19.16 -22.05 2.72
N LEU A 130 -19.83 -21.67 3.81
CA LEU A 130 -19.57 -20.40 4.47
C LEU A 130 -18.78 -20.57 5.77
N HIS A 131 -17.79 -19.70 5.97
CA HIS A 131 -17.12 -19.46 7.24
C HIS A 131 -17.31 -18.01 7.63
N VAL A 132 -18.40 -17.75 8.35
CA VAL A 132 -18.77 -16.40 8.78
C VAL A 132 -18.23 -16.16 10.19
N VAL A 133 -17.62 -14.99 10.41
CA VAL A 133 -17.20 -14.57 11.74
C VAL A 133 -17.65 -13.16 12.03
N TRP A 134 -18.08 -12.89 13.27
CA TRP A 134 -18.39 -11.52 13.68
C TRP A 134 -17.19 -10.87 14.36
N GLY A 135 -17.03 -9.56 14.11
CA GLY A 135 -15.89 -8.83 14.67
C GLY A 135 -15.84 -8.81 16.20
N HIS A 136 -17.01 -8.83 16.87
CA HIS A 136 -17.07 -8.87 18.33
C HIS A 136 -16.61 -10.23 18.90
N GLU A 137 -16.91 -11.35 18.22
CA GLU A 137 -16.49 -12.69 18.64
C GLU A 137 -14.97 -12.82 18.62
N ILE A 138 -14.31 -12.26 17.60
CA ILE A 138 -12.84 -12.21 17.55
C ILE A 138 -12.30 -11.35 18.68
N LYS A 139 -12.87 -10.16 18.91
CA LYS A 139 -12.46 -9.28 20.02
C LYS A 139 -12.63 -9.96 21.38
N GLU A 140 -13.65 -10.79 21.56
CA GLU A 140 -13.82 -11.59 22.77
C GLU A 140 -12.80 -12.73 22.88
N LYS A 141 -12.62 -13.52 21.83
CA LYS A 141 -11.60 -14.60 21.78
C LYS A 141 -10.20 -14.07 22.10
N LEU A 142 -9.84 -12.89 21.58
CA LEU A 142 -8.55 -12.25 21.83
C LEU A 142 -8.43 -11.67 23.25
N ARG A 143 -9.54 -11.29 23.89
CA ARG A 143 -9.54 -10.87 25.31
C ARG A 143 -9.32 -12.06 26.24
N ASN A 144 -9.94 -13.19 25.93
CA ASN A 144 -9.93 -14.38 26.80
C ASN A 144 -8.69 -15.27 26.58
N ASN A 145 -7.93 -15.10 25.50
CA ASN A 145 -6.76 -15.91 25.20
C ASN A 145 -5.52 -15.06 24.88
N THR A 146 -4.64 -14.91 25.87
CA THR A 146 -3.39 -14.13 25.76
C THR A 146 -2.44 -14.67 24.69
N GLN A 147 -2.35 -15.99 24.51
CA GLN A 147 -1.48 -16.58 23.49
C GLN A 147 -2.02 -16.29 22.08
N LEU A 148 -3.34 -16.42 21.90
CA LEU A 148 -4.00 -16.09 20.64
C LEU A 148 -3.82 -14.62 20.29
N ARG A 149 -3.97 -13.74 21.29
CA ARG A 149 -3.76 -12.30 21.14
C ARG A 149 -2.33 -11.99 20.69
N ARG A 150 -1.32 -12.67 21.21
CA ARG A 150 0.07 -12.49 20.77
C ARG A 150 0.21 -12.85 19.29
N LYS A 151 -0.24 -14.03 18.89
CA LYS A 151 -0.22 -14.46 17.47
C LYS A 151 -0.97 -13.49 16.57
N TRP A 152 -2.13 -13.00 17.01
CA TRP A 152 -2.90 -11.99 16.28
C TRP A 152 -2.09 -10.71 16.10
N LEU A 153 -1.42 -10.22 17.14
CA LEU A 153 -0.60 -9.01 17.13
C LEU A 153 0.61 -9.12 16.19
N GLU A 154 1.17 -10.31 16.03
CA GLU A 154 2.29 -10.60 15.12
C GLU A 154 1.89 -10.62 13.64
N ILE A 155 0.59 -10.70 13.33
CA ILE A 155 0.12 -10.63 11.94
C ILE A 155 0.29 -9.22 11.40
N ASP A 156 1.15 -9.11 10.39
CA ASP A 156 1.31 -7.89 9.59
C ASP A 156 0.30 -7.85 8.45
N CYS A 157 -0.50 -6.79 8.40
CA CYS A 157 -1.44 -6.54 7.32
C CYS A 157 -0.90 -5.38 6.50
N VAL A 158 -0.22 -5.73 5.40
CA VAL A 158 0.31 -4.74 4.47
C VAL A 158 -0.85 -4.02 3.81
N ARG A 159 -0.99 -2.72 4.07
CA ARG A 159 -1.93 -1.88 3.33
C ARG A 159 -1.52 -1.86 1.85
N PRO A 160 -2.48 -1.75 0.91
CA PRO A 160 -2.12 -1.51 -0.48
C PRO A 160 -1.14 -0.34 -0.60
N MET A 161 -0.13 -0.52 -1.46
CA MET A 161 0.84 0.53 -1.75
C MET A 161 0.11 1.74 -2.33
N ASP A 162 0.29 2.90 -1.72
CA ASP A 162 -0.20 4.17 -2.23
C ASP A 162 0.90 4.78 -3.11
N PRO A 163 0.70 4.89 -4.43
CA PRO A 163 1.73 5.44 -5.31
C PRO A 163 2.19 6.85 -4.91
N ARG A 164 1.31 7.68 -4.33
CA ARG A 164 1.66 9.04 -3.91
C ARG A 164 2.52 9.04 -2.66
N GLU A 165 2.11 8.30 -1.65
CA GLU A 165 2.78 8.28 -0.34
C GLU A 165 4.02 7.37 -0.35
N ASP A 166 4.00 6.27 -1.11
CA ASP A 166 5.00 5.21 -1.01
C ASP A 166 6.04 5.26 -2.16
N CYS A 167 5.66 5.72 -3.35
CA CYS A 167 6.53 5.65 -4.54
C CYS A 167 7.04 7.01 -5.01
N LEU A 168 6.20 8.05 -5.00
CA LEU A 168 6.58 9.38 -5.48
C LEU A 168 7.46 10.08 -4.44
N ARG A 169 8.67 10.43 -4.83
CA ARG A 169 9.64 11.19 -4.04
C ARG A 169 10.16 12.36 -4.88
N GLY A 170 10.52 13.46 -4.24
CA GLY A 170 11.12 14.62 -4.91
C GLY A 170 12.54 14.32 -5.43
N GLY A 171 13.16 15.32 -6.05
CA GLY A 171 14.55 15.23 -6.48
C GLY A 171 15.50 14.96 -5.31
N ARG A 172 16.55 14.16 -5.55
CA ARG A 172 17.58 13.90 -4.53
C ARG A 172 18.40 15.16 -4.32
N THR A 173 18.47 15.62 -3.06
CA THR A 173 19.41 16.65 -2.62
C THR A 173 20.25 16.06 -1.50
N GLU A 174 21.55 15.90 -1.73
CA GLU A 174 22.49 15.37 -0.74
C GLU A 174 23.80 16.15 -0.81
N PRO A 175 24.23 16.80 0.29
CA PRO A 175 25.54 17.45 0.32
C PRO A 175 26.63 16.42 0.62
N PHE A 176 27.61 16.27 -0.29
CA PHE A 176 28.79 15.43 -0.04
C PHE A 176 29.88 16.15 0.76
N LYS A 177 29.89 17.49 0.73
CA LYS A 177 30.82 18.36 1.47
C LYS A 177 30.14 19.71 1.70
N LEU A 178 30.02 20.13 2.96
CA LEU A 178 29.34 21.38 3.32
C LEU A 178 30.15 22.63 2.98
N HIS A 179 31.48 22.52 3.05
CA HIS A 179 32.40 23.61 2.74
C HIS A 179 33.70 23.06 2.16
N HIS A 180 34.17 23.65 1.07
CA HIS A 180 35.44 23.33 0.45
C HIS A 180 36.19 24.61 0.14
N LEU A 181 37.35 24.77 0.77
CA LEU A 181 38.33 25.76 0.35
C LEU A 181 39.21 25.14 -0.73
N CYS A 182 39.34 25.81 -1.88
CA CYS A 182 40.22 25.38 -2.96
C CYS A 182 41.69 25.67 -2.62
N ALA A 183 42.58 24.78 -3.03
CA ALA A 183 44.00 25.07 -3.15
C ALA A 183 44.27 26.03 -4.33
N GLU A 184 45.49 26.57 -4.44
CA GLU A 184 45.86 27.54 -5.49
C GLU A 184 45.72 26.99 -6.93
N ASP A 185 45.77 25.66 -7.10
CA ASP A 185 45.66 24.93 -8.36
C ASP A 185 44.32 24.18 -8.51
N GLU A 186 43.35 24.43 -7.62
CA GLU A 186 42.04 23.77 -7.64
C GLU A 186 40.91 24.74 -8.01
N GLU A 187 39.98 24.28 -8.86
CA GLU A 187 38.76 25.00 -9.22
C GLU A 187 37.50 24.18 -8.91
N ILE A 188 36.43 24.86 -8.49
CA ILE A 188 35.11 24.25 -8.30
C ILE A 188 34.30 24.39 -9.59
N LEU A 189 33.78 23.26 -10.08
CA LEU A 189 32.86 23.21 -11.20
C LEU A 189 31.44 22.96 -10.69
N TYR A 190 30.50 23.78 -11.16
CA TYR A 190 29.07 23.58 -10.94
C TYR A 190 28.44 23.05 -12.22
N ILE A 191 27.80 21.88 -12.13
CA ILE A 191 27.07 21.28 -13.23
C ILE A 191 25.60 21.33 -12.87
N ASP A 192 24.85 22.09 -13.66
CA ASP A 192 23.40 22.10 -13.61
C ASP A 192 22.83 21.39 -14.83
N ILE A 193 21.93 20.46 -14.58
CA ILE A 193 21.19 19.78 -15.65
C ILE A 193 19.90 20.56 -15.85
N VAL A 194 19.98 21.61 -16.67
CA VAL A 194 18.80 22.31 -17.16
C VAL A 194 17.97 21.28 -17.94
N TYR A 195 16.71 21.07 -17.55
CA TYR A 195 15.76 20.08 -18.11
C TYR A 195 15.84 18.62 -17.62
N MET A 196 16.35 18.35 -16.42
CA MET A 196 16.33 16.99 -15.83
C MET A 196 14.95 16.30 -15.88
N ASN A 197 13.85 17.04 -15.68
CA ASN A 197 12.49 16.49 -15.70
C ASN A 197 11.91 16.29 -17.12
N LEU A 198 12.39 17.00 -18.15
CA LEU A 198 11.92 16.84 -19.54
C LEU A 198 12.76 15.81 -20.31
N ASN A 199 14.06 15.69 -20.02
CA ASN A 199 15.00 14.83 -20.74
C ASN A 199 14.97 13.34 -20.32
N LEU A 200 14.10 12.95 -19.39
CA LEU A 200 13.84 11.53 -19.14
C LEU A 200 12.93 10.91 -20.23
N LYS A 201 12.24 11.73 -21.03
CA LYS A 201 11.40 11.25 -22.13
C LYS A 201 12.14 11.13 -23.48
N ASN A 202 13.22 11.89 -23.68
CA ASN A 202 13.98 11.88 -24.94
C ASN A 202 15.46 11.66 -24.65
N GLN A 203 16.06 10.75 -25.40
CA GLN A 203 17.44 10.29 -25.28
C GLN A 203 18.46 11.41 -24.99
N ILE A 204 19.40 11.06 -24.12
CA ILE A 204 20.50 11.87 -23.60
C ILE A 204 21.26 12.58 -24.75
N ILE A 205 21.26 13.91 -24.77
CA ILE A 205 22.22 14.72 -25.53
C ILE A 205 22.82 15.77 -24.59
N PHE A 206 24.15 15.74 -24.45
CA PHE A 206 24.92 16.72 -23.69
C PHE A 206 25.24 17.94 -24.57
N SER A 207 24.97 19.13 -24.05
CA SER A 207 25.52 20.39 -24.56
C SER A 207 26.38 20.99 -23.46
N MET A 208 27.70 20.95 -23.62
CA MET A 208 28.64 21.58 -22.69
C MET A 208 28.86 23.04 -23.09
N SER A 209 28.36 23.97 -22.28
CA SER A 209 28.73 25.39 -22.39
C SER A 209 29.74 25.74 -21.29
N LYS A 210 30.98 26.08 -21.67
CA LYS A 210 31.95 26.71 -20.77
C LYS A 210 31.49 28.13 -20.46
N ARG A 211 31.14 28.43 -19.20
CA ARG A 211 31.07 29.82 -18.72
C ARG A 211 32.36 30.24 -18.04
N LYS A 212 32.79 31.47 -18.32
CA LYS A 212 34.01 32.13 -17.81
C LYS A 212 34.01 32.19 -16.29
N GLY A 213 35.16 31.89 -15.69
CA GLY A 213 35.38 31.85 -14.25
C GLY A 213 35.13 33.21 -13.57
N PHE A 214 34.60 33.15 -12.35
CA PHE A 214 34.47 34.29 -11.45
C PHE A 214 35.70 34.33 -10.52
N HIS A 215 36.47 35.41 -10.59
CA HIS A 215 37.43 35.78 -9.56
C HIS A 215 36.78 36.80 -8.63
N SER A 216 36.37 36.38 -7.42
CA SER A 216 36.15 37.35 -6.35
C SER A 216 36.41 36.73 -4.97
N ARG A 217 37.19 37.44 -4.15
CA ARG A 217 37.58 37.09 -2.77
C ARG A 217 36.46 37.37 -1.75
N HIS A 218 35.23 36.91 -1.99
CA HIS A 218 34.15 37.05 -1.02
C HIS A 218 33.42 35.72 -0.78
N ASN A 219 33.39 35.33 0.48
CA ASN A 219 32.76 34.11 1.02
C ASN A 219 31.42 33.85 0.34
N SER A 220 31.35 32.77 -0.41
CA SER A 220 30.11 32.28 -1.00
C SER A 220 30.08 30.76 -0.88
N ALA A 221 29.08 30.26 -0.15
CA ALA A 221 28.85 28.84 0.03
C ALA A 221 28.07 28.32 -1.18
N PHE A 222 28.66 27.38 -1.91
CA PHE A 222 28.01 26.73 -3.04
C PHE A 222 27.86 25.23 -2.75
N LEU A 223 26.70 24.68 -3.11
CA LEU A 223 26.49 23.24 -3.13
C LEU A 223 27.28 22.66 -4.32
N ILE A 224 28.33 21.89 -4.02
CA ILE A 224 29.17 21.24 -5.04
C ILE A 224 28.60 19.86 -5.32
N THR A 225 28.08 19.66 -6.53
CA THR A 225 27.76 18.33 -7.08
C THR A 225 28.86 17.93 -8.06
N ARG A 226 29.90 17.21 -7.60
CA ARG A 226 30.90 16.62 -8.51
C ARG A 226 30.34 15.33 -9.12
N PRO A 227 30.47 15.08 -10.44
CA PRO A 227 30.50 13.73 -10.95
C PRO A 227 31.87 13.14 -10.57
N VAL A 228 31.89 12.25 -9.58
CA VAL A 228 33.09 11.49 -9.25
C VAL A 228 33.11 10.23 -10.10
N PHE A 229 34.03 10.14 -11.05
CA PHE A 229 34.46 8.85 -11.58
C PHE A 229 35.38 8.22 -10.53
N LEU A 230 34.85 7.28 -9.76
CA LEU A 230 35.61 6.52 -8.77
C LEU A 230 36.27 5.32 -9.45
N PRO A 231 37.62 5.20 -9.44
CA PRO A 231 38.26 3.93 -9.72
C PRO A 231 38.12 3.04 -8.47
N GLY A 232 37.43 1.90 -8.62
CA GLY A 232 37.32 0.88 -7.59
C GLY A 232 36.05 0.99 -6.73
N GLN A 233 35.43 -0.16 -6.48
CA GLN A 233 34.17 -0.40 -5.78
C GLN A 233 33.93 0.51 -4.55
N MET A 234 33.22 1.62 -4.73
CA MET A 234 32.41 2.21 -3.67
C MET A 234 30.98 2.32 -4.19
N SER A 235 30.09 1.47 -3.68
CA SER A 235 28.67 1.53 -3.95
C SER A 235 28.02 2.62 -3.07
N VAL A 236 27.33 3.56 -3.70
CA VAL A 236 26.50 4.53 -2.97
C VAL A 236 25.24 3.81 -2.52
N LYS A 237 24.97 3.83 -1.21
CA LYS A 237 23.81 3.14 -0.62
C LYS A 237 22.53 3.94 -0.95
N LEU A 238 21.68 3.37 -1.79
CA LEU A 238 20.36 3.91 -2.09
C LEU A 238 19.40 3.57 -0.94
N ARG A 239 19.25 4.46 0.05
CA ARG A 239 18.14 4.39 1.01
C ARG A 239 17.45 5.75 1.07
N PRO A 240 16.11 5.82 0.89
CA PRO A 240 15.36 7.02 1.21
C PRO A 240 15.35 7.21 2.73
N THR A 241 15.71 8.38 3.21
CA THR A 241 15.45 8.81 4.59
C THR A 241 14.12 9.57 4.60
N SER A 242 13.08 8.96 5.17
CA SER A 242 11.87 9.69 5.57
C SER A 242 12.08 10.34 6.94
N SER A 243 11.36 11.42 7.21
CA SER A 243 11.39 12.20 8.46
C SER A 243 11.13 11.39 9.74
N SER A 244 10.64 10.16 9.63
CA SER A 244 10.42 9.23 10.75
C SER A 244 11.70 8.60 11.31
N ASN A 245 12.84 8.64 10.60
CA ASN A 245 14.08 7.96 11.01
C ASN A 245 15.16 8.89 11.59
N LEU A 246 14.82 10.14 11.92
CA LEU A 246 15.80 11.12 12.41
C LEU A 246 16.19 10.96 13.90
N ARG A 247 15.64 10.00 14.64
CA ARG A 247 15.93 9.83 16.08
C ARG A 247 17.11 8.92 16.45
N GLU A 248 17.73 8.21 15.51
CA GLU A 248 18.80 7.25 15.84
C GLU A 248 20.20 7.57 15.28
N LEU A 249 20.41 8.75 14.68
CA LEU A 249 21.72 9.10 14.10
C LEU A 249 22.53 10.14 14.90
N TYR A 250 22.14 10.44 16.14
CA TYR A 250 22.88 11.35 17.03
C TYR A 250 23.12 10.75 18.42
N THR A 251 23.77 9.58 18.48
CA THR A 251 24.52 9.15 19.67
C THR A 251 25.76 8.38 19.23
N ASN A 252 26.87 9.12 19.15
CA ASN A 252 28.26 8.80 19.49
C ASN A 252 29.21 9.65 18.65
#